data_AF-A0A533MMV6-F1
#
_entry.id   AF-A0A533MMV6-F1
#
_cell.length_a   1.000
_cell.length_b   1.000
_cell.length_c   1.000
_cell.angle_alpha   90.00
_cell.angle_beta   90.00
_cell.angle_gamma   90.00
#
_symmetry.space_group_name_H-M   'P 1'
#
loop_
_entity.id
_entity.type
_entity.pdbx_description
1 polymer ?
#
loop_
_entity_poly.entity_id
_entity_poly.type
_entity_poly.pdbx_seq_one_letter_code
_entity_poly.pdbx_strand_id
1 'polypeptide(L)' 'MARNISYRRTHDLRELIDLIRDHGIKFPELLMEIRTLSPFAVEFRYDYIPMEEELPFNRQKALEMVRQLRKWVEVEMQKP' A
#
# COMPACT_ATOMS: atom_id res chain seq x y z
N MET A 1 16.77 2.40 7.44
CA MET A 1 17.38 1.76 6.26
C MET A 1 16.92 0.31 6.23
N ALA A 2 16.56 -0.20 5.06
CA ALA A 2 16.22 -1.61 4.84
C ALA A 2 16.85 -2.02 3.50
N ARG A 3 17.49 -3.19 3.42
CA ARG A 3 18.27 -3.61 2.23
C ARG A 3 19.27 -2.54 1.73
N ASN A 4 19.89 -1.81 2.65
CA ASN A 4 20.78 -0.67 2.37
C ASN A 4 20.12 0.53 1.64
N ILE A 5 18.79 0.55 1.59
CA ILE A 5 18.00 1.65 1.02
C ILE A 5 17.55 2.58 2.15
N SER A 6 17.83 3.86 2.00
CA SER A 6 17.31 4.91 2.88
C SER A 6 15.86 5.20 2.52
N TYR A 7 14.98 5.15 3.50
CA TYR A 7 13.56 5.44 3.33
C TYR A 7 13.07 6.38 4.42
N ARG A 8 12.12 7.24 4.09
CA ARG A 8 11.45 8.11 5.06
C ARG A 8 10.36 7.33 5.79
N ARG A 9 10.13 7.65 7.06
CA ARG A 9 8.95 7.15 7.80
C ARG A 9 7.72 7.94 7.35
N THR A 10 7.13 7.54 6.23
CA THR A 10 5.96 8.15 5.61
C THR A 10 4.81 7.15 5.48
N HIS A 11 3.58 7.65 5.46
CA HIS A 11 2.38 6.87 5.14
C HIS A 11 2.02 6.93 3.65
N ASP A 12 2.82 7.63 2.83
CA ASP A 12 2.61 7.68 1.38
C ASP A 12 3.10 6.38 0.74
N LEU A 13 2.16 5.47 0.46
CA LEU A 13 2.44 4.19 -0.18
C LEU A 13 2.96 4.36 -1.61
N ARG A 14 2.65 5.48 -2.28
CA ARG A 14 3.16 5.78 -3.62
C ARG A 14 4.67 5.95 -3.57
N GLU A 15 5.14 6.77 -2.63
CA GLU A 15 6.57 7.02 -2.41
C GLU A 15 7.30 5.71 -2.08
N LEU A 16 6.73 4.86 -1.22
CA LEU A 16 7.36 3.60 -0.85
C LEU A 16 7.43 2.60 -2.03
N ILE A 17 6.39 2.52 -2.86
CA ILE A 17 6.40 1.66 -4.07
C ILE A 17 7.37 2.21 -5.12
N ASP A 18 7.41 3.54 -5.32
CA ASP A 18 8.39 4.18 -6.22
C ASP A 18 9.81 3.86 -5.76
N LEU A 19 10.10 3.96 -4.46
CA LEU A 19 11.41 3.61 -3.90
C LEU A 19 11.81 2.15 -4.16
N ILE A 20 10.87 1.22 -4.01
CA ILE A 20 11.08 -0.21 -4.29
C ILE A 20 11.39 -0.43 -5.78
N ARG A 21 10.62 0.20 -6.66
CA ARG A 21 10.80 0.13 -8.12
C ARG A 21 12.15 0.70 -8.55
N ASP A 22 12.53 1.86 -8.02
CA ASP A 22 13.74 2.58 -8.40
C ASP A 22 15.00 1.80 -7.99
N HIS A 23 14.91 0.93 -6.99
CA HIS A 23 15.98 0.00 -6.57
C HIS A 23 15.88 -1.38 -7.24
N GLY A 24 15.02 -1.55 -8.24
CA GLY A 24 14.91 -2.79 -9.02
C GLY A 24 14.35 -3.99 -8.25
N ILE A 25 13.71 -3.77 -7.10
CA ILE A 25 13.07 -4.83 -6.33
C ILE A 25 11.78 -5.22 -7.05
N LYS A 26 11.69 -6.48 -7.48
CA LYS A 26 10.47 -6.99 -8.12
C LYS A 26 9.35 -7.12 -7.09
N PHE A 27 8.18 -6.60 -7.44
CA PHE A 27 6.97 -6.69 -6.64
C PHE A 27 5.77 -7.04 -7.54
N PRO A 28 4.71 -7.69 -7.02
CA PRO A 28 3.52 -8.02 -7.79
C PRO A 28 2.86 -6.78 -8.40
N GLU A 29 2.46 -6.83 -9.67
CA GLU A 29 1.82 -5.70 -10.38
C GLU A 29 0.55 -5.20 -9.67
N LEU A 30 -0.20 -6.09 -8.99
CA LEU A 30 -1.37 -5.70 -8.20
C LEU A 30 -1.05 -4.64 -7.13
N LEU A 31 0.20 -4.59 -6.64
CA LEU A 31 0.60 -3.57 -5.66
C LEU A 31 0.76 -2.17 -6.28
N MET A 32 0.72 -2.02 -7.60
CA MET A 32 0.61 -0.71 -8.23
C MET A 32 -0.71 -0.02 -7.87
N GLU A 33 -1.77 -0.79 -7.63
CA GLU A 33 -3.07 -0.27 -7.24
C GLU A 33 -3.11 0.18 -5.76
N ILE A 34 -2.10 -0.16 -4.96
CA ILE A 34 -2.06 0.16 -3.53
C ILE A 34 -2.02 1.67 -3.25
N ARG A 35 -1.62 2.45 -4.25
CA ARG A 35 -1.65 3.91 -4.26
C ARG A 35 -3.05 4.47 -3.99
N THR A 36 -4.10 3.71 -4.33
CA THR A 36 -5.50 4.06 -4.10
C THR A 36 -5.92 3.96 -2.64
N LEU A 37 -5.10 3.35 -1.77
CA LEU A 37 -5.38 3.24 -0.33
C LEU A 37 -4.95 4.48 0.47
N SER A 38 -4.05 5.32 -0.07
CA SER A 38 -3.59 6.52 0.63
C SER A 38 -4.71 7.56 0.87
N PRO A 39 -5.59 7.85 -0.11
CA PRO A 39 -6.78 8.68 0.13
C PRO A 39 -7.72 8.11 1.19
N PHE A 40 -7.93 6.79 1.21
CA PHE A 40 -8.78 6.14 2.21
C PHE A 40 -8.31 6.40 3.65
N ALA A 41 -7.00 6.40 3.89
CA ALA A 41 -6.44 6.66 5.23
C ALA A 41 -6.66 8.11 5.70
N VAL A 42 -6.93 9.04 4.78
CA VAL A 42 -7.29 10.43 5.08
C VAL A 42 -8.80 10.53 5.30
N GLU A 43 -9.60 9.99 4.38
CA GLU A 43 -11.08 9.99 4.47
C GLU A 43 -11.58 9.28 5.73
N PHE A 44 -10.96 8.16 6.11
CA PHE A 44 -11.29 7.42 7.33
C PHE A 44 -11.03 8.23 8.61
N ARG A 45 -10.04 9.12 8.62
CA ARG A 45 -9.65 9.89 9.82
C ARG A 45 -10.58 11.05 10.13
N TYR A 46 -11.28 11.57 9.14
CA TYR A 46 -12.15 12.73 9.31
C TYR A 46 -13.63 12.36 9.36
N ASP A 47 -13.97 11.08 9.55
CA ASP A 47 -15.34 10.54 9.49
C ASP A 47 -16.12 10.96 8.23
N TYR A 48 -15.43 11.42 7.19
CA TYR A 48 -15.96 11.65 5.83
C TYR A 48 -16.10 10.32 5.08
N ILE A 49 -16.46 9.25 5.78
CA ILE A 49 -16.96 8.05 5.15
C ILE A 49 -18.47 8.27 5.08
N PRO A 50 -19.04 8.80 3.98
CA PRO A 50 -20.47 8.90 3.85
C PRO A 50 -21.10 7.55 4.20
N MET A 51 -22.02 7.60 5.14
CA MET A 51 -22.86 6.45 5.45
C MET A 51 -23.67 6.15 4.19
N GLU A 52 -23.28 5.04 3.57
CA GLU A 52 -24.08 4.18 2.71
C GLU A 52 -24.52 4.63 1.31
N GLU A 53 -24.44 5.90 0.89
CA GLU A 53 -25.02 6.26 -0.43
C GLU A 53 -24.08 6.86 -1.49
N GLU A 54 -22.91 7.42 -1.16
CA GLU A 54 -22.03 7.99 -2.20
C GLU A 54 -20.53 7.86 -1.88
N LEU A 55 -19.92 6.67 -1.96
CA LEU A 55 -18.49 6.56 -2.28
C LEU A 55 -18.15 5.27 -3.06
N PRO A 56 -17.34 5.36 -4.14
CA PRO A 56 -16.93 4.24 -5.00
C PRO A 56 -15.85 3.33 -4.38
N PHE A 57 -15.65 3.36 -3.05
CA PHE A 57 -14.55 2.66 -2.39
C PHE A 57 -14.90 1.21 -2.08
N ASN A 58 -14.37 0.29 -2.89
CA ASN A 58 -14.55 -1.14 -2.69
C ASN A 58 -13.66 -1.67 -1.55
N ARG A 59 -14.24 -1.75 -0.34
CA ARG A 59 -13.58 -2.26 0.87
C ARG A 59 -13.03 -3.68 0.71
N GLN A 60 -13.76 -4.55 0.00
CA GLN A 60 -13.35 -5.94 -0.19
C GLN A 60 -12.08 -6.02 -1.06
N LYS A 61 -12.03 -5.21 -2.13
CA LYS A 61 -10.84 -5.08 -2.97
C LYS A 61 -9.66 -4.52 -2.17
N ALA A 62 -9.90 -3.49 -1.36
CA ALA A 62 -8.88 -2.92 -0.47
C ALA A 62 -8.29 -3.96 0.50
N LEU A 63 -9.14 -4.74 1.16
CA LEU A 63 -8.72 -5.79 2.09
C LEU A 63 -7.86 -6.86 1.38
N GLU A 64 -8.26 -7.27 0.18
CA GLU A 64 -7.52 -8.25 -0.59
C GLU A 64 -6.13 -7.71 -1.01
N MET A 65 -6.05 -6.45 -1.42
CA MET A 65 -4.76 -5.80 -1.71
C MET A 65 -3.83 -5.79 -0.50
N VAL A 66 -4.34 -5.48 0.70
CA VAL A 66 -3.54 -5.49 1.94
C VAL A 66 -3.06 -6.90 2.29
N ARG A 67 -3.91 -7.92 2.13
CA ARG A 67 -3.53 -9.32 2.38
C ARG A 67 -2.41 -9.78 1.45
N GLN A 68 -2.52 -9.45 0.16
CA GLN A 68 -1.51 -9.83 -0.82
C GLN A 68 -0.20 -9.07 -0.61
N LEU A 69 -0.25 -7.77 -0.31
CA LEU A 69 0.93 -7.00 0.08
C LEU A 69 1.64 -7.67 1.26
N ARG A 70 0.89 -7.96 2.33
CA ARG A 70 1.45 -8.54 3.55
C ARG A 70 2.11 -9.90 3.28
N LYS A 71 1.43 -10.77 2.54
CA LYS A 71 1.97 -12.08 2.14
C LYS A 71 3.26 -11.93 1.32
N TRP A 72 3.30 -11.00 0.38
CA TRP A 72 4.50 -10.73 -0.40
C TRP A 72 5.65 -10.23 0.47
N VAL A 73 5.42 -9.25 1.34
CA VAL A 73 6.45 -8.72 2.25
C VAL A 73 6.98 -9.82 3.16
N GLU A 74 6.11 -10.63 3.77
CA GLU A 74 6.51 -11.75 4.63
C GLU A 74 7.41 -12.74 3.89
N VAL A 75 7.11 -13.05 2.63
CA VAL A 75 7.96 -13.88 1.77
C VAL A 75 9.30 -13.20 1.45
N GLU A 76 9.30 -11.91 1.10
CA GLU A 76 10.54 -11.16 0.81
C GLU A 76 11.46 -10.97 2.03
N MET A 77 10.90 -10.95 3.24
CA MET A 77 11.66 -10.85 4.49
C MET A 77 12.27 -12.20 4.91
N GLN A 78 11.76 -13.31 4.40
CA GLN A 78 12.30 -14.66 4.64
C GLN A 78 13.40 -15.05 3.65
N LYS A 79 13.61 -14.27 2.59
CA LYS A 79 14.72 -14.50 1.66
C LYS A 79 16.05 -14.14 2.32
N PRO A 80 17.11 -14.94 2.12
CA PRO A 80 18.42 -14.71 2.70
C PRO A 80 19.08 -13.43 2.18
#